data_AF-A0A7W1FFE3-F1
#
_entry.id   AF-A0A7W1FFE3-F1
#
_cell.length_a   1.000
_cell.length_b   1.000
_cell.length_c   1.000
_cell.angle_alpha   90.00
_cell.angle_beta   90.00
_cell.angle_gamma   90.00
#
_symmetry.space_group_name_H-M   'P 1'
#
loop_
_entity.id
_entity.type
_entity.pdbx_description
1 polymer ?
#
loop_
_entity_poly.entity_id
_entity_poly.type
_entity_poly.pdbx_seq_one_letter_code
_entity_poly.pdbx_strand_id
1 'polypeptide(L)'
;MPHFICDLSETTTPLAHSWEHTVGSGHAPLALRADWQAQLRRCHDELGFRYVRFHGLLSDDIGTFINHDGEPLYSFFNADQIFDFLLSIGMKP
;
A
#
# COMPACT_ATOMS: atom_id res chain seq x y z
N MET A 1 -10.57 -21.21 -35.47
CA MET A 1 -10.41 -20.10 -34.49
C MET A 1 -11.43 -20.34 -33.38
N PRO A 2 -11.11 -20.09 -32.11
CA PRO A 2 -12.12 -20.16 -31.05
C PRO A 2 -13.22 -19.14 -31.31
N HIS A 3 -14.47 -19.53 -31.06
CA HIS A 3 -15.65 -18.68 -31.16
C HIS A 3 -16.12 -18.35 -29.74
N PHE A 4 -16.16 -17.07 -29.38
CA PHE A 4 -16.61 -16.61 -28.06
C PHE A 4 -18.01 -16.01 -28.18
N ILE A 5 -18.94 -16.45 -27.33
CA ILE A 5 -20.32 -15.96 -27.27
C ILE A 5 -20.58 -15.48 -25.84
N CYS A 6 -21.26 -14.34 -25.70
CA CYS A 6 -21.69 -13.79 -24.42
C CYS A 6 -23.18 -13.43 -24.52
N ASP A 7 -24.00 -14.01 -23.64
CA ASP A 7 -25.42 -13.67 -23.49
C ASP A 7 -25.59 -12.83 -22.22
N LEU A 8 -26.13 -11.62 -22.38
CA LEU A 8 -26.31 -10.66 -21.28
C LEU A 8 -27.60 -10.92 -20.47
N SER A 9 -28.46 -11.85 -20.90
CA SER A 9 -29.71 -12.20 -20.22
C SER A 9 -29.56 -13.33 -19.19
N GLU A 10 -28.41 -14.00 -19.19
CA GLU A 10 -28.11 -15.11 -18.29
C GLU A 10 -27.89 -14.67 -16.83
N THR A 11 -28.04 -15.61 -15.90
CA THR A 11 -27.78 -15.34 -14.48
C THR A 11 -26.30 -15.04 -14.26
N THR A 12 -25.99 -13.93 -13.60
CA THR A 12 -24.62 -13.49 -13.34
C THR A 12 -24.16 -13.84 -11.93
N THR A 13 -22.84 -13.80 -11.74
CA THR A 13 -22.21 -13.83 -10.42
C THR A 13 -21.33 -12.58 -10.26
N PRO A 14 -21.13 -12.09 -9.03
CA PRO A 14 -20.17 -11.02 -8.79
C PRO A 14 -18.78 -11.44 -9.27
N LEU A 15 -18.14 -10.59 -10.07
CA LEU A 15 -16.75 -10.77 -10.42
C LEU A 15 -15.90 -10.54 -9.16
N ALA A 16 -14.99 -11.45 -8.85
CA ALA A 16 -14.10 -11.28 -7.70
C ALA A 16 -12.90 -10.42 -8.12
N HIS A 17 -12.87 -9.18 -7.64
CA HIS A 17 -11.78 -8.23 -7.91
C HIS A 17 -10.57 -8.48 -6.99
N SER A 18 -9.91 -9.62 -7.15
CA SER A 18 -8.74 -9.98 -6.34
C SER A 18 -7.47 -9.20 -6.75
N TRP A 19 -7.36 -8.80 -8.02
CA TRP A 19 -6.20 -8.09 -8.55
C TRP A 19 -6.00 -6.69 -7.98
N GLU A 20 -7.07 -6.02 -7.54
CA GLU A 20 -7.04 -4.69 -6.92
C GLU A 20 -6.95 -4.76 -5.39
N HIS A 21 -6.81 -5.96 -4.80
CA HIS A 21 -6.72 -6.06 -3.34
C HIS A 21 -5.44 -5.41 -2.81
N THR A 22 -4.26 -5.81 -3.30
CA THR A 22 -2.97 -5.35 -2.78
C THR A 22 -2.01 -5.04 -3.92
N VAL A 23 -1.30 -3.91 -3.80
CA VAL A 23 -0.15 -3.58 -4.64
C VAL A 23 1.15 -3.71 -3.84
N GLY A 24 2.24 -4.09 -4.50
CA GLY A 24 3.57 -4.10 -3.91
C GLY A 24 4.23 -2.72 -3.96
N SER A 25 5.11 -2.44 -3.00
CA SER A 25 6.03 -1.30 -3.02
C SER A 25 7.43 -1.72 -2.53
N GLY A 26 8.40 -0.82 -2.66
CA GLY A 26 9.77 -1.00 -2.19
C GLY A 26 9.90 -0.89 -0.67
N HIS A 27 10.95 -0.21 -0.20
CA HIS A 27 11.16 0.00 1.24
C HIS A 27 10.30 1.15 1.79
N ALA A 28 9.98 1.06 3.08
CA ALA A 28 9.11 1.98 3.82
C ALA A 28 9.50 3.47 3.67
N PRO A 29 10.80 3.89 3.67
CA PRO A 29 11.14 5.30 3.53
C PRO A 29 10.69 5.91 2.19
N LEU A 30 10.44 5.11 1.16
CA LEU A 30 9.87 5.63 -0.09
C LEU A 30 8.50 6.26 0.16
N ALA A 31 7.72 5.76 1.12
CA ALA A 31 6.40 6.27 1.44
C ALA A 31 6.41 7.66 2.10
N LEU A 32 7.58 8.13 2.58
CA LEU A 32 7.77 9.51 3.05
C LEU A 32 7.99 10.52 1.91
N ARG A 33 8.24 10.05 0.68
CA ARG A 33 8.50 10.92 -0.47
C ARG A 33 7.19 11.36 -1.13
N ALA A 34 7.06 12.67 -1.35
CA ALA A 34 5.87 13.26 -1.98
C ALA A 34 5.56 12.69 -3.38
N ASP A 35 6.59 12.35 -4.17
CA ASP A 35 6.39 11.78 -5.50
C ASP A 35 5.84 10.35 -5.46
N TRP A 36 6.31 9.53 -4.51
CA TRP A 36 5.75 8.20 -4.27
C TRP A 36 4.30 8.29 -3.78
N GLN A 37 4.01 9.22 -2.87
CA GLN A 37 2.67 9.46 -2.34
C GLN A 37 1.69 9.86 -3.46
N ALA A 38 2.10 10.77 -4.34
CA ALA A 38 1.29 11.17 -5.49
C ALA A 38 1.00 9.99 -6.43
N GLN A 39 1.99 9.14 -6.69
CA GLN A 39 1.80 7.94 -7.52
C GLN A 39 0.89 6.91 -6.85
N LEU A 40 1.06 6.64 -5.56
CA LEU A 40 0.22 5.68 -4.87
C LEU A 40 -1.24 6.14 -4.82
N ARG A 41 -1.49 7.43 -4.56
CA ARG A 41 -2.85 8.00 -4.61
C ARG A 41 -3.46 7.80 -6.01
N ARG A 42 -2.70 8.08 -7.07
CA ARG A 42 -3.17 7.85 -8.44
C ARG A 42 -3.49 6.38 -8.70
N CYS A 43 -2.66 5.45 -8.22
CA CYS A 43 -2.92 4.02 -8.31
C CYS A 43 -4.19 3.62 -7.53
N HIS A 44 -4.45 4.21 -6.38
CA HIS A 44 -5.72 4.00 -5.65
C HIS A 44 -6.91 4.48 -6.47
N ASP A 45 -6.87 5.74 -6.92
CA ASP A 45 -7.98 6.41 -7.60
C ASP A 45 -8.30 5.78 -8.97
N GLU A 46 -7.27 5.39 -9.73
CA GLU A 46 -7.44 4.89 -11.11
C GLU A 46 -7.53 3.37 -11.21
N LEU A 47 -6.88 2.62 -10.30
CA LEU A 47 -6.77 1.14 -10.38
C LEU A 47 -7.50 0.41 -9.24
N GLY A 48 -8.01 1.13 -8.23
CA GLY A 48 -8.84 0.57 -7.17
C GLY A 48 -8.09 -0.15 -6.06
N PHE A 49 -6.76 0.03 -5.96
CA PHE A 49 -5.96 -0.67 -4.95
C PHE A 49 -6.37 -0.30 -3.52
N ARG A 50 -6.60 -1.32 -2.67
CA ARG A 50 -7.03 -1.12 -1.27
C ARG A 50 -5.90 -1.24 -0.25
N TYR A 51 -4.88 -2.03 -0.55
CA TYR A 51 -3.74 -2.29 0.33
C TYR A 51 -2.41 -2.05 -0.38
N VAL A 52 -1.37 -1.68 0.37
CA VAL A 52 0.01 -1.62 -0.12
C VAL A 52 0.94 -2.39 0.80
N ARG A 53 1.66 -3.37 0.25
CA ARG A 53 2.63 -4.17 1.00
C ARG A 53 4.05 -3.72 0.64
N PHE A 54 4.86 -3.43 1.66
CA PHE A 54 6.23 -2.95 1.52
C PHE A 54 7.20 -3.58 2.55
N HIS A 55 8.49 -3.33 2.39
CA HIS A 55 9.55 -3.83 3.26
C HIS A 55 10.07 -2.75 4.21
N GLY A 56 10.76 -3.15 5.28
CA GLY A 56 11.62 -2.23 6.06
C GLY A 56 10.91 -1.30 7.04
N LEU A 57 9.67 -1.57 7.46
CA LEU A 57 8.99 -0.72 8.46
C LEU A 57 9.75 -0.63 9.80
N LEU A 58 10.46 -1.70 10.18
CA LEU A 58 11.25 -1.79 11.41
C LEU A 58 12.77 -1.75 11.13
N SER A 59 13.16 -1.32 9.93
CA SER A 59 14.56 -1.16 9.57
C SER A 59 15.08 0.20 10.07
N ASP A 60 16.41 0.32 10.19
CA ASP A 60 17.08 1.50 10.75
C ASP A 60 16.81 2.78 9.94
N ASP A 61 16.46 2.64 8.66
CA ASP A 61 16.09 3.72 7.75
C ASP A 61 14.79 4.43 8.14
N ILE A 62 13.89 3.77 8.87
CA ILE A 62 12.71 4.40 9.47
C ILE A 62 13.03 5.04 10.83
N GLY A 63 14.01 4.52 11.56
CA GLY A 63 14.40 5.05 12.87
C GLY A 63 13.43 4.68 14.00
N THR A 64 12.63 3.62 13.83
CA THR A 64 11.69 3.13 14.86
C THR A 64 12.39 2.69 16.13
N PHE A 65 13.62 2.18 16.01
CA PHE A 65 14.45 1.72 17.11
C PHE A 65 15.85 2.30 16.97
N ILE A 66 16.38 2.85 18.06
CA ILE A 66 17.76 3.31 18.17
C ILE A 66 18.30 2.78 19.49
N ASN A 67 19.50 2.20 19.48
CA ASN A 67 20.22 1.90 20.71
C ASN A 67 21.09 3.13 21.07
N HIS A 68 20.79 3.77 22.20
CA HIS A 68 21.55 4.90 22.72
C HIS A 68 22.24 4.49 24.02
N ASP A 69 23.56 4.25 23.95
CA ASP A 69 24.40 3.84 25.08
C ASP A 69 23.89 2.62 25.86
N GLY A 70 23.31 1.65 25.16
CA GLY A 70 22.74 0.43 25.74
C GLY A 70 21.25 0.53 26.07
N GLU A 71 20.67 1.74 26.00
CA GLU A 71 19.26 1.99 26.25
C GLU A 71 18.45 2.04 24.95
N PRO A 72 17.33 1.31 24.86
CA PRO A 72 16.48 1.34 23.67
C PRO A 72 15.63 2.62 23.64
N LEU A 73 15.75 3.38 22.55
CA LEU A 73 14.89 4.51 22.22
C LEU A 73 13.97 4.13 21.06
N TYR A 74 12.67 4.40 21.21
CA TYR A 74 11.66 4.13 20.20
C TYR A 74 11.05 5.43 19.68
N SER A 75 11.00 5.58 18.37
CA SER A 75 10.37 6.74 17.71
C SER A 75 9.45 6.28 16.59
N PHE A 76 8.15 6.41 16.79
CA PHE A 76 7.16 6.03 15.77
C PHE A 76 6.89 7.12 14.74
N PHE A 77 7.55 8.28 14.84
CA PHE A 77 7.26 9.44 14.01
C PHE A 77 7.18 9.13 12.51
N ASN A 78 8.20 8.50 11.93
CA ASN A 78 8.20 8.17 10.50
C ASN A 78 7.18 7.07 10.15
N ALA A 79 7.01 6.08 11.02
CA ALA A 79 6.03 5.02 10.82
C ALA A 79 4.59 5.60 10.82
N ASP A 80 4.30 6.50 11.76
CA ASP A 80 3.04 7.22 11.87
C ASP A 80 2.80 8.06 10.62
N GLN A 81 3.79 8.84 10.15
CA GLN A 81 3.66 9.61 8.91
C GLN A 81 3.32 8.75 7.69
N ILE A 82 3.91 7.56 7.57
CA ILE A 82 3.59 6.61 6.50
C ILE A 82 2.15 6.12 6.64
N PHE A 83 1.76 5.68 7.83
CA PHE A 83 0.44 5.09 8.07
C PHE A 83 -0.67 6.14 7.95
N ASP A 84 -0.45 7.34 8.46
CA ASP A 84 -1.34 8.50 8.32
C ASP A 84 -1.57 8.82 6.85
N PHE A 85 -0.51 8.85 6.04
CA PHE A 85 -0.65 9.07 4.60
C PHE A 85 -1.51 7.97 3.96
N LEU A 86 -1.20 6.69 4.19
CA LEU A 86 -1.96 5.57 3.62
C LEU A 86 -3.44 5.64 3.96
N LEU A 87 -3.76 5.86 5.24
CA LEU A 87 -5.14 5.96 5.72
C LEU A 87 -5.83 7.22 5.17
N SER A 88 -5.11 8.34 5.01
CA SER A 88 -5.65 9.59 4.45
C SER A 88 -6.10 9.45 2.99
N ILE A 89 -5.56 8.47 2.27
CA ILE A 89 -5.93 8.16 0.88
C ILE A 89 -6.89 6.97 0.77
N GLY A 90 -7.41 6.46 1.90
CA GLY A 90 -8.31 5.30 1.90
C GLY A 90 -7.62 3.94 1.68
N MET A 91 -6.28 3.91 1.69
CA MET A 91 -5.49 2.68 1.59
C MET A 91 -5.08 2.16 2.97
N LYS A 92 -4.65 0.90 3.00
CA LYS A 92 -4.16 0.22 4.21
C LYS A 92 -2.78 -0.39 3.97
N PRO A 93 -1.90 -0.45 5.00
CA PRO A 93 -0.67 -1.23 4.91
C PRO A 93 -0.97 -2.73 4.81
#